data_AF-A0A1B0BWR3-F1
#
_entry.id   AF-A0A1B0BWR3-F1
#
_cell.length_a   1.000
_cell.length_b   1.000
_cell.length_c   1.000
_cell.angle_alpha   90.00
_cell.angle_beta   90.00
_cell.angle_gamma   90.00
#
_symmetry.space_group_name_H-M   'P 1'
#
loop_
_entity.id
_entity.type
_entity.pdbx_description
1 polymer ?
#
loop_
_entity_poly.entity_id
_entity_poly.type
_entity_poly.pdbx_seq_one_letter_code
_entity_poly.pdbx_strand_id
1 'polypeptide(L)'
;MSTFNYLKKGFQEPPPDYDFRPMSLAIEKHLTYNKKAGIKYCIGNRQYGEYVYDMVLQFAIRFQYEPNFSLFWTNSFSHNDYSLPATMDSRILKYLKEMETLGIFDNSIVFFSHGVRFGKLSLPGDFLEARLPTFFISIPK
;
A
#
# COMPACT_ATOMS: atom_id res chain seq x y z
N MET A 1 5.44 -7.25 -7.54
CA MET A 1 4.36 -8.27 -7.56
C MET A 1 3.04 -7.53 -7.61
N SER A 2 2.28 -7.64 -8.71
CA SER A 2 0.98 -6.98 -8.88
C SER A 2 -0.15 -7.94 -8.50
N THR A 3 -1.02 -7.54 -7.56
CA THR A 3 -2.12 -8.37 -7.04
C THR A 3 -3.02 -8.89 -8.18
N PHE A 4 -3.37 -8.03 -9.14
CA PHE A 4 -4.27 -8.40 -10.24
C PHE A 4 -3.59 -9.18 -11.38
N ASN A 5 -2.25 -9.16 -11.47
CA ASN A 5 -1.51 -9.85 -12.53
C ASN A 5 -0.67 -11.03 -12.01
N TYR A 6 -0.88 -11.49 -10.78
CA TYR A 6 -0.15 -12.64 -10.25
C TYR A 6 -0.60 -13.91 -10.98
N LEU A 7 0.30 -14.48 -11.80
CA LEU A 7 0.04 -15.65 -12.66
C LEU A 7 -1.14 -15.48 -13.64
N LYS A 8 -1.59 -14.25 -13.86
CA LYS A 8 -2.74 -13.89 -14.70
C LYS A 8 -2.38 -12.70 -15.58
N LYS A 9 -3.10 -12.51 -16.69
CA LYS A 9 -2.88 -11.37 -17.61
C LYS A 9 -3.29 -10.04 -16.99
N GLY A 10 -4.17 -10.05 -15.99
CA GLY A 10 -4.78 -8.86 -15.42
C GLY A 10 -6.23 -8.74 -15.84
N PHE A 11 -6.72 -7.51 -15.87
CA PHE A 11 -8.08 -7.21 -16.27
C PHE A 11 -8.29 -7.42 -17.78
N GLN A 12 -9.49 -7.88 -18.14
CA GLN A 12 -9.89 -8.05 -19.54
C GLN A 12 -10.16 -6.71 -20.21
N GLU A 13 -10.87 -5.83 -19.50
CA GLU A 13 -11.06 -4.42 -19.82
C GLU A 13 -10.38 -3.60 -18.72
N PRO A 14 -9.49 -2.64 -19.02
CA PRO A 14 -8.78 -1.85 -18.01
C PRO A 14 -9.78 -1.09 -17.11
N PRO A 15 -9.88 -1.41 -15.81
CA PRO A 15 -10.98 -0.91 -14.99
C PRO A 15 -10.80 0.50 -14.41
N PRO A 16 -9.58 1.01 -14.11
CA PRO A 16 -9.46 2.36 -13.57
C PRO A 16 -9.01 3.35 -14.63
N ASP A 17 -9.48 4.59 -14.49
CA ASP A 17 -8.93 5.76 -15.19
C ASP A 17 -7.43 5.96 -14.86
N TYR A 18 -6.98 5.44 -13.71
CA TYR A 18 -5.60 5.53 -13.21
C TYR A 18 -5.09 4.17 -12.70
N ASP A 19 -4.16 3.56 -13.43
CA ASP A 19 -3.48 2.32 -13.05
C ASP A 19 -1.98 2.54 -12.76
N PHE A 20 -1.50 2.10 -11.59
CA PHE A 20 -0.08 2.16 -11.24
C PHE A 20 0.77 1.15 -12.02
N ARG A 21 0.17 0.11 -12.60
CA ARG A 21 0.87 -1.02 -13.20
C ARG A 21 1.88 -0.63 -14.29
N PRO A 22 1.62 0.31 -15.23
CA PRO A 22 2.61 0.75 -16.21
C PRO A 22 3.83 1.40 -15.55
N MET A 23 3.61 2.27 -14.55
CA MET A 23 4.68 2.92 -13.79
C MET A 23 5.51 1.88 -13.03
N SER A 24 4.86 0.89 -12.41
CA SER A 24 5.54 -0.20 -11.70
C SER A 24 6.50 -0.99 -12.62
N LEU A 25 6.13 -1.25 -13.88
CA LEU A 25 7.02 -1.91 -14.83
C LEU A 25 8.22 -1.06 -15.20
N ALA A 26 7.99 0.24 -15.44
CA ALA A 26 9.05 1.16 -15.81
C ALA A 26 10.07 1.25 -14.67
N ILE A 27 9.60 1.41 -13.42
CA ILE A 27 10.44 1.39 -12.22
C ILE A 27 11.24 0.08 -12.15
N GLU A 28 10.58 -1.07 -12.24
CA GLU A 28 11.24 -2.39 -12.14
C GLU A 28 12.22 -2.68 -13.29
N LYS A 29 12.03 -2.07 -14.46
CA LYS A 29 12.89 -2.22 -15.64
C LYS A 29 14.13 -1.33 -15.57
N HIS A 30 13.99 -0.12 -15.02
CA HIS A 30 15.01 0.91 -15.12
C HIS A 30 15.79 1.16 -13.82
N LEU A 31 15.25 0.77 -12.67
CA LEU A 31 15.90 0.99 -11.38
C LEU A 31 16.44 -0.32 -10.80
N THR A 32 17.60 -0.22 -10.15
CA THR A 32 18.17 -1.31 -9.36
C THR A 32 17.31 -1.55 -8.13
N TYR A 33 17.19 -2.82 -7.72
CA TYR A 33 16.42 -3.18 -6.55
C TYR A 33 17.14 -4.24 -5.72
N ASN A 34 16.88 -4.24 -4.42
CA ASN A 34 17.26 -5.34 -3.54
C ASN A 34 16.00 -6.12 -3.10
N LYS A 35 16.23 -7.34 -2.62
CA LYS A 35 15.17 -8.16 -2.05
C LYS A 35 15.35 -8.29 -0.55
N LYS A 36 14.24 -8.34 0.17
CA LYS A 36 14.16 -8.72 1.59
C LYS A 36 12.98 -9.65 1.74
N ALA A 37 13.11 -10.75 2.48
CA ALA A 37 12.10 -11.81 2.57
C ALA A 37 11.53 -12.27 1.21
N GLY A 38 12.36 -12.32 0.17
CA GLY A 38 11.95 -12.76 -1.18
C GLY A 38 11.12 -11.75 -2.01
N ILE A 39 10.80 -10.57 -1.47
CA ILE A 39 10.07 -9.50 -2.18
C ILE A 39 11.02 -8.35 -2.57
N LYS A 40 10.71 -7.65 -3.68
CA LYS A 40 11.41 -6.41 -4.08
C LYS A 40 11.13 -5.35 -3.03
N TYR A 41 12.13 -5.04 -2.21
CA TYR A 41 11.96 -4.29 -0.97
C TYR A 41 12.34 -2.82 -1.15
N CYS A 42 13.60 -2.52 -1.53
CA CYS A 42 13.98 -1.20 -2.01
C CYS A 42 14.20 -1.23 -3.52
N ILE A 43 13.87 -0.12 -4.17
CA ILE A 43 14.09 0.10 -5.60
C ILE A 43 14.55 1.54 -5.81
N GLY A 44 15.65 1.73 -6.54
CA GLY A 44 16.40 2.97 -6.52
C GLY A 44 16.87 3.30 -5.10
N ASN A 45 16.50 4.48 -4.62
CA ASN A 45 16.86 5.01 -3.29
C ASN A 45 15.71 4.97 -2.27
N ARG A 46 14.59 4.30 -2.58
CA ARG A 46 13.38 4.28 -1.73
C ARG A 46 12.90 2.86 -1.49
N GLN A 47 12.10 2.66 -0.45
CA GLN A 47 11.31 1.45 -0.31
C GLN A 47 10.23 1.43 -1.39
N TYR A 48 9.98 0.26 -1.98
CA TYR A 48 9.10 0.18 -3.14
C TYR A 48 7.65 0.55 -2.80
N GLY A 49 7.22 0.34 -1.55
CA GLY A 49 5.89 0.79 -1.09
C GLY A 49 5.68 2.30 -1.23
N GLU A 50 6.73 3.12 -1.07
CA GLU A 50 6.65 4.58 -1.14
C GLU A 50 6.14 5.07 -2.50
N TYR A 51 6.48 4.42 -3.61
CA TYR A 51 5.99 4.82 -4.93
C TYR A 51 4.46 4.68 -5.07
N VAL A 52 3.87 3.72 -4.36
CA VAL A 52 2.40 3.55 -4.34
C VAL A 52 1.78 4.62 -3.46
N TYR A 53 2.35 4.91 -2.28
CA TYR A 53 1.85 5.95 -1.39
C TYR A 53 2.02 7.36 -1.95
N ASP A 54 3.09 7.62 -2.71
CA ASP A 54 3.25 8.87 -3.46
C ASP A 54 2.11 9.04 -4.48
N MET A 55 1.72 7.96 -5.18
CA MET A 55 0.58 7.99 -6.09
C MET A 55 -0.75 8.19 -5.34
N VAL A 56 -0.93 7.54 -4.18
CA VAL A 56 -2.13 7.71 -3.33
C VAL A 56 -2.30 9.18 -2.96
N LEU A 57 -1.24 9.82 -2.45
CA LEU A 57 -1.27 11.21 -2.02
C LEU A 57 -1.56 12.14 -3.20
N GLN A 58 -0.88 11.96 -4.34
CA GLN A 58 -1.12 12.76 -5.53
C GLN A 58 -2.55 12.61 -6.06
N PHE A 59 -3.08 11.38 -6.06
CA PHE A 59 -4.45 11.11 -6.47
C PHE A 59 -5.45 11.79 -5.52
N ALA A 60 -5.27 11.62 -4.21
CA ALA A 60 -6.13 12.22 -3.19
C ALA A 60 -6.16 13.75 -3.31
N ILE A 61 -5.02 14.39 -3.51
CA ILE A 61 -4.92 15.85 -3.74
C ILE A 61 -5.65 16.24 -5.03
N ARG A 62 -5.42 15.50 -6.13
CA ARG A 62 -5.96 15.84 -7.45
C ARG A 62 -7.49 15.77 -7.49
N PHE A 63 -8.08 14.83 -6.77
CA PHE A 63 -9.52 14.53 -6.79
C PHE A 63 -10.23 14.83 -5.45
N GLN A 64 -9.64 15.65 -4.59
CA GLN A 64 -10.18 15.97 -3.26
C GLN A 64 -11.63 16.47 -3.28
N TYR A 65 -12.02 17.16 -4.36
CA TYR A 65 -13.34 17.78 -4.52
C TYR A 65 -14.26 17.02 -5.49
N GLU A 66 -13.85 15.83 -5.93
CA GLU A 66 -14.60 15.00 -6.88
C GLU A 66 -14.91 13.63 -6.24
N PRO A 67 -16.15 13.12 -6.32
CA PRO A 67 -16.46 11.78 -5.85
C PRO A 67 -15.61 10.75 -6.58
N ASN A 68 -14.82 9.98 -5.84
CA ASN A 68 -13.92 8.98 -6.41
C ASN A 68 -13.94 7.70 -5.58
N PHE A 69 -13.65 6.57 -6.23
CA PHE A 69 -13.37 5.31 -5.58
C PHE A 69 -11.95 4.89 -5.96
N SER A 70 -11.12 4.60 -4.97
CA SER A 70 -9.74 4.19 -5.19
C SER A 70 -9.36 3.00 -4.32
N LEU A 71 -8.65 2.05 -4.93
CA LEU A 71 -8.10 0.88 -4.27
C LEU A 71 -6.58 0.86 -4.45
N PHE A 72 -5.86 1.16 -3.38
CA PHE A 72 -4.41 1.11 -3.36
C PHE A 72 -3.92 -0.09 -2.56
N TRP A 73 -2.93 -0.80 -3.09
CA TRP A 73 -2.46 -2.05 -2.51
C TRP A 73 -0.94 -2.16 -2.54
N THR A 74 -0.33 -2.47 -1.41
CA THR A 74 1.12 -2.64 -1.28
C THR A 74 1.47 -4.01 -0.71
N ASN A 75 2.45 -4.67 -1.33
CA ASN A 75 2.92 -6.01 -0.93
C ASN A 75 4.43 -6.03 -0.63
N SER A 76 5.17 -4.99 -1.02
CA SER A 76 6.64 -4.94 -1.05
C SER A 76 7.32 -4.85 0.32
N PHE A 77 6.54 -4.66 1.38
CA PHE A 77 7.04 -4.57 2.76
C PHE A 77 6.15 -5.30 3.77
N SER A 78 5.18 -6.09 3.33
CA SER A 78 4.16 -6.69 4.22
C SER A 78 3.83 -8.16 3.93
N HIS A 79 4.09 -8.65 2.72
CA HIS A 79 3.50 -9.93 2.27
C HIS A 79 4.17 -11.18 2.86
N ASN A 80 5.51 -11.18 2.98
CA ASN A 80 6.27 -12.41 3.27
C ASN A 80 6.83 -12.49 4.69
N ASP A 81 6.83 -11.38 5.43
CA ASP A 81 7.48 -11.29 6.73
C ASP A 81 6.79 -10.22 7.57
N TYR A 82 6.33 -10.62 8.76
CA TYR A 82 5.53 -9.79 9.67
C TYR A 82 6.32 -8.63 10.28
N SER A 83 7.65 -8.68 10.27
CA SER A 83 8.51 -7.63 10.84
C SER A 83 8.77 -6.50 9.86
N LEU A 84 8.55 -6.71 8.56
CA LEU A 84 8.81 -5.71 7.54
C LEU A 84 7.86 -4.49 7.59
N PRO A 85 6.56 -4.61 7.95
CA PRO A 85 5.70 -3.45 8.15
C PRO A 85 6.28 -2.39 9.08
N ALA A 86 6.99 -2.80 10.14
CA ALA A 86 7.63 -1.88 11.07
C ALA A 86 8.65 -0.95 10.39
N THR A 87 9.24 -1.35 9.25
CA THR A 87 10.19 -0.54 8.50
C THR A 87 9.55 0.63 7.76
N MET A 88 8.24 0.57 7.51
CA MET A 88 7.46 1.61 6.84
C MET A 88 6.62 2.44 7.82
N ASP A 89 6.57 2.09 9.10
CA ASP A 89 5.65 2.68 10.08
C ASP A 89 5.71 4.22 10.13
N SER A 90 6.91 4.78 10.31
CA SER A 90 7.13 6.23 10.31
C SER A 90 6.79 6.90 8.98
N ARG A 91 6.96 6.19 7.86
CA ARG A 91 6.61 6.68 6.51
C ARG A 91 5.10 6.72 6.32
N ILE A 92 4.40 5.67 6.71
CA ILE A 92 2.93 5.63 6.66
C ILE A 92 2.33 6.73 7.53
N LEU A 93 2.84 6.90 8.76
CA LEU A 93 2.40 7.99 9.64
C LEU A 93 2.59 9.36 8.99
N LYS A 94 3.71 9.58 8.27
CA LYS A 94 3.94 10.82 7.54
C LYS A 94 2.88 11.04 6.46
N TYR A 95 2.58 10.05 5.62
CA TYR A 95 1.54 10.17 4.59
C TYR A 95 0.15 10.42 5.19
N LEU A 96 -0.19 9.73 6.28
CA LEU A 96 -1.47 9.94 6.97
C LEU A 96 -1.57 11.36 7.53
N LYS A 97 -0.53 11.86 8.20
CA LYS A 97 -0.50 13.25 8.69
C LYS A 97 -0.56 14.27 7.56
N GLU A 98 0.11 14.00 6.45
CA GLU A 98 0.08 14.90 5.28
C GLU A 98 -1.35 14.97 4.70
N MET A 99 -2.01 13.83 4.52
CA MET A 99 -3.42 13.77 4.09
C MET A 99 -4.37 14.47 5.09
N GLU A 100 -4.13 14.31 6.39
CA GLU A 100 -4.87 15.02 7.44
C GLU A 100 -4.69 16.54 7.34
N THR A 101 -3.45 17.03 7.21
CA THR A 101 -3.17 18.47 7.08
C THR A 101 -3.76 19.10 5.82
N LEU A 102 -3.95 18.31 4.77
CA LEU A 102 -4.55 18.72 3.51
C LEU A 102 -6.09 18.64 3.51
N GLY A 103 -6.71 18.14 4.60
CA GLY A 103 -8.16 17.97 4.70
C GLY A 103 -8.71 16.87 3.80
N ILE A 104 -7.89 15.87 3.42
CA ILE A 104 -8.34 14.74 2.58
C ILE A 104 -9.37 13.89 3.33
N PHE A 105 -9.15 13.66 4.62
CA PHE A 105 -10.02 12.82 5.44
C PHE A 105 -11.35 13.48 5.80
N ASP A 106 -11.49 14.79 5.61
CA ASP A 106 -12.73 15.53 5.89
C ASP A 106 -13.89 15.09 5.00
N ASN A 107 -13.59 14.49 3.84
CA ASN A 107 -14.59 14.02 2.87
C ASN A 107 -14.36 12.57 2.42
N SER A 108 -13.49 11.81 3.09
CA SER A 108 -13.11 10.45 2.68
C SER A 108 -13.50 9.38 3.70
N ILE A 109 -14.06 8.26 3.21
CA ILE A 109 -14.16 7.02 4.00
C ILE A 109 -12.92 6.18 3.69
N VAL A 110 -12.14 5.85 4.73
CA VAL A 110 -10.88 5.09 4.58
C VAL A 110 -11.03 3.71 5.19
N PHE A 111 -10.71 2.68 4.41
CA PHE A 111 -10.70 1.29 4.85
C PHE A 111 -9.27 0.79 4.99
N PHE A 112 -8.92 0.26 6.16
CA PHE A 112 -7.68 -0.49 6.37
C PHE A 112 -7.96 -1.98 6.26
N SER A 113 -7.10 -2.68 5.53
CA SER A 113 -7.25 -4.11 5.27
C SER A 113 -6.75 -4.97 6.45
N HIS A 114 -6.67 -6.27 6.21
CA HIS A 114 -6.32 -7.34 7.14
C HIS A 114 -4.85 -7.37 7.57
N GLY A 115 -4.60 -8.11 8.65
CA GLY A 115 -3.29 -8.51 9.15
C GLY A 115 -2.68 -9.74 8.49
N VAL A 116 -1.66 -10.29 9.14
CA VAL A 116 -0.83 -11.39 8.62
C VAL A 116 -1.68 -12.62 8.26
N ARG A 117 -1.61 -13.04 6.99
CA ARG A 117 -2.37 -14.19 6.48
C ARG A 117 -1.68 -15.53 6.69
N PHE A 118 -0.35 -15.55 6.62
CA PHE A 118 0.45 -16.76 6.63
C PHE A 118 1.75 -16.55 7.41
N GLY A 119 2.31 -17.64 7.94
CA GLY A 119 3.55 -17.62 8.71
C GLY A 119 3.30 -17.69 10.21
N LYS A 120 4.28 -18.24 10.93
CA LYS A 120 4.22 -18.33 12.38
C LYS A 120 4.71 -17.00 12.96
N LEU A 121 3.80 -16.23 13.54
CA LEU A 121 4.15 -15.24 14.54
C LEU A 121 4.61 -16.05 15.77
N SER A 122 5.77 -15.73 16.34
CA SER A 122 6.28 -16.39 17.55
C SER A 122 6.56 -15.34 18.60
N LEU A 123 5.52 -14.59 18.94
CA LEU A 123 5.50 -13.46 19.86
C LEU A 123 4.47 -13.71 20.98
N PRO A 124 4.73 -13.22 22.19
CA PRO A 124 3.68 -13.08 23.19
C PRO A 124 2.55 -12.19 22.61
N GLY A 125 1.38 -12.77 22.36
CA GLY A 125 0.25 -12.05 21.75
C GLY A 125 0.01 -12.30 20.26
N ASP A 126 0.63 -13.33 19.66
CA ASP A 126 0.46 -13.72 18.24
C ASP A 126 -0.99 -13.73 17.74
N PHE A 127 -1.93 -14.10 18.62
CA PHE A 127 -3.36 -14.10 18.32
C PHE A 127 -3.88 -12.70 17.93
N LEU A 128 -3.43 -11.65 18.62
CA LEU A 128 -3.80 -10.27 18.31
C LEU A 128 -3.04 -9.77 17.08
N GLU A 129 -1.73 -10.01 17.01
CA GLU A 129 -0.88 -9.54 15.92
C GLU A 129 -1.30 -10.12 14.56
N ALA A 130 -1.73 -11.38 14.52
CA ALA A 130 -2.28 -12.00 13.31
C ALA A 130 -3.53 -11.30 12.77
N ARG A 131 -4.23 -10.52 13.61
CA ARG A 131 -5.47 -9.82 13.27
C ARG A 131 -5.29 -8.33 13.08
N LEU A 132 -4.06 -7.80 13.19
CA LEU A 132 -3.77 -6.39 13.01
C LEU A 132 -3.16 -6.13 11.62
N PRO A 133 -3.64 -5.12 10.86
CA PRO A 133 -4.79 -4.29 11.19
C PRO A 133 -6.10 -5.10 11.17
N THR A 134 -6.90 -4.91 12.21
CA THR A 134 -8.29 -5.37 12.21
C THR A 134 -9.02 -4.43 11.30
N PHE A 135 -9.79 -4.95 10.35
CA PHE A 135 -10.52 -4.16 9.35
C PHE A 135 -11.12 -2.90 9.97
N PHE A 136 -10.52 -1.74 9.69
CA PHE A 136 -10.84 -0.47 10.32
C PHE A 136 -11.45 0.46 9.29
N ILE A 137 -12.49 1.18 9.70
CA ILE A 137 -13.18 2.16 8.85
C ILE A 137 -13.06 3.51 9.55
N SER A 138 -12.41 4.46 8.88
CA SER A 138 -12.47 5.87 9.23
C SER A 138 -13.56 6.52 8.42
N ILE A 139 -14.47 7.24 9.08
CA ILE A 139 -15.51 8.04 8.43
C ILE A 139 -15.22 9.54 8.61
N PRO A 140 -15.65 10.39 7.67
CA PRO A 140 -15.67 11.84 7.87
C PRO A 140 -16.41 12.26 9.15
N LYS A 141 -16.05 13.41 9.72
CA LYS A 141 -16.75 13.99 10.87
C LYS A 141 -18.12 14.55 10.51
#